data_AF-A0A2N3T9W8-F1
#
_entry.id   AF-A0A2N3T9W8-F1
#
_cell.length_a   1.000
_cell.length_b   1.000
_cell.length_c   1.000
_cell.angle_alpha   90.00
_cell.angle_beta   90.00
_cell.angle_gamma   90.00
#
_symmetry.space_group_name_H-M   'P 1'
#
loop_
_entity.id
_entity.type
_entity.pdbx_description
1 polymer ?
#
loop_
_entity_poly.entity_id
_entity_poly.type
_entity_poly.pdbx_seq_one_letter_code
_entity_poly.pdbx_strand_id
1 'polypeptide(L)'
;MSRLKFYSNLWKINVVLVFILGILFAYIPSIQVENLINIEFSNCLAEFNNLIKDPVCFKNNTYYDFVFIIAYSFLFYYSLKVFENTLSLTLKPWFFIICFIPGFFDVIENLSGLYLVDFIGNDSSKDASNMFSVFYWFVRLKWVFVIIFILMTLTIFLYYFVFAIEKWIETLFFPKKAK
;
A
#
# COMPACT_ATOMS: atom_id res chain seq x y z
N MET A 1 -8.14 10.68 28.20
CA MET A 1 -8.57 10.21 26.85
C MET A 1 -7.33 9.70 26.13
N SER A 2 -7.18 8.38 26.03
CA SER A 2 -5.88 7.68 25.87
C SER A 2 -5.21 7.91 24.52
N ARG A 3 -3.88 7.86 24.48
CA ARG A 3 -3.05 7.87 23.25
C ARG A 3 -3.57 6.90 22.18
N LEU A 4 -4.13 5.76 22.62
CA LEU A 4 -4.83 4.80 21.77
C LEU A 4 -5.94 5.43 20.92
N LYS A 5 -6.83 6.24 21.51
CA LYS A 5 -7.94 6.88 20.77
C LYS A 5 -7.42 7.84 19.71
N PHE A 6 -6.37 8.59 20.02
CA PHE A 6 -5.72 9.50 19.07
C PHE A 6 -5.15 8.74 17.86
N TYR A 7 -4.30 7.73 18.10
CA TYR A 7 -3.72 6.93 17.01
C TYR A 7 -4.75 6.11 16.24
N SER A 8 -5.81 5.65 16.91
CA SER A 8 -6.91 4.93 16.25
C SER A 8 -7.71 5.83 15.30
N ASN A 9 -7.88 7.11 15.64
CA ASN A 9 -8.52 8.07 14.74
C ASN A 9 -7.63 8.36 13.52
N LEU A 10 -6.33 8.57 13.72
CA LEU A 10 -5.38 8.74 12.62
C LEU A 10 -5.33 7.50 11.71
N TRP A 11 -5.35 6.31 12.30
CA TRP A 11 -5.44 5.05 11.56
C TRP A 11 -6.70 5.00 10.70
N LYS A 12 -7.88 5.30 11.26
CA LYS A 12 -9.16 5.35 10.51
C LYS A 12 -9.11 6.36 9.36
N ILE A 13 -8.55 7.54 9.58
CA ILE A 13 -8.38 8.56 8.54
C ILE A 13 -7.52 8.01 7.40
N ASN A 14 -6.42 7.32 7.71
CA ASN A 14 -5.57 6.70 6.69
C ASN A 14 -6.24 5.54 5.96
N VAL A 15 -7.06 4.72 6.64
CA VAL A 15 -7.88 3.69 5.98
C VAL A 15 -8.82 4.34 4.96
N VAL A 16 -9.52 5.41 5.37
CA VAL A 16 -10.42 6.15 4.47
C VAL A 16 -9.65 6.76 3.30
N LEU A 17 -8.47 7.33 3.55
CA LEU A 17 -7.61 7.89 2.50
C LEU A 17 -7.19 6.81 1.49
N VAL A 18 -6.65 5.68 1.94
CA VAL A 18 -6.27 4.54 1.09
C VAL A 18 -7.48 4.01 0.31
N PHE A 19 -8.65 3.95 0.93
CA PHE A 19 -9.89 3.53 0.27
C PHE A 19 -10.34 4.51 -0.82
N ILE A 20 -10.32 5.82 -0.54
CA ILE A 20 -10.61 6.86 -1.54
C ILE A 20 -9.63 6.76 -2.70
N LEU A 21 -8.34 6.57 -2.42
CA LEU A 21 -7.34 6.40 -3.47
C LEU A 21 -7.59 5.11 -4.27
N GLY A 22 -7.98 4.01 -3.64
CA GLY A 22 -8.37 2.79 -4.35
C GLY A 22 -9.58 3.03 -5.29
N ILE A 23 -10.57 3.80 -4.84
CA ILE A 23 -11.71 4.20 -5.67
C ILE A 23 -11.25 5.06 -6.84
N LEU A 24 -10.44 6.09 -6.61
CA LEU A 24 -9.96 6.96 -7.69
C LEU A 24 -9.19 6.16 -8.75
N PHE A 25 -8.35 5.20 -8.35
CA PHE A 25 -7.71 4.26 -9.26
C PHE A 25 -8.73 3.46 -10.09
N ALA A 26 -9.81 2.97 -9.47
CA ALA A 26 -10.86 2.20 -10.14
C ALA A 26 -11.75 3.01 -11.09
N TYR A 27 -11.75 4.34 -11.02
CA TYR A 27 -12.65 5.20 -11.82
C TYR A 27 -11.95 6.20 -12.75
N ILE A 28 -10.64 6.44 -12.61
CA ILE A 28 -9.88 7.35 -13.49
C ILE A 28 -9.19 6.51 -14.57
N PRO A 29 -9.65 6.52 -15.83
CA PRO A 29 -9.09 5.65 -16.87
C PRO A 29 -7.62 5.94 -17.18
N SER A 30 -7.18 7.20 -17.03
CA SER A 30 -5.83 7.62 -17.36
C SER A 30 -4.73 7.10 -16.43
N ILE A 31 -5.10 6.42 -15.33
CA ILE A 31 -4.18 5.77 -14.38
C ILE A 31 -4.41 4.25 -14.30
N GLN A 32 -5.29 3.70 -15.15
CA GLN A 32 -5.60 2.26 -15.14
C GLN A 32 -4.68 1.49 -16.06
N VAL A 33 -3.68 0.85 -15.46
CA VAL A 33 -2.76 -0.02 -16.18
C VAL A 33 -3.35 -1.42 -16.29
N GLU A 34 -3.51 -1.91 -17.52
CA GLU A 34 -3.91 -3.30 -17.77
C GLU A 34 -2.84 -4.27 -17.25
N ASN A 35 -3.25 -5.31 -16.54
CA ASN A 35 -2.36 -6.36 -16.03
C ASN A 35 -1.22 -5.85 -15.13
N LEU A 36 -1.45 -4.80 -14.33
CA LEU A 36 -0.44 -4.19 -13.45
C LEU A 36 0.35 -5.22 -12.62
N ILE A 37 -0.32 -6.21 -12.02
CA ILE A 37 0.33 -7.27 -11.25
C ILE A 37 1.29 -8.10 -12.11
N ASN A 38 0.91 -8.43 -13.35
CA ASN A 38 1.81 -9.18 -14.23
C ASN A 38 3.01 -8.33 -14.67
N ILE A 39 2.83 -7.00 -14.79
CA ILE A 39 3.95 -6.08 -15.07
C ILE A 39 4.92 -6.08 -13.88
N GLU A 40 4.43 -5.90 -12.65
CA GLU A 40 5.24 -5.96 -11.43
C GLU A 40 6.02 -7.28 -11.36
N PHE A 41 5.35 -8.40 -11.62
CA PHE A 41 5.94 -9.74 -11.53
C PHE A 41 6.56 -10.27 -12.84
N SER A 42 6.78 -9.42 -13.83
CA SER A 42 7.49 -9.79 -15.06
C SER A 42 8.87 -10.39 -14.75
N ASN A 43 9.28 -11.42 -15.50
CA ASN A 43 10.53 -12.16 -15.26
C ASN A 43 11.69 -11.67 -16.12
N CYS A 44 11.39 -10.96 -17.21
CA CYS A 44 12.40 -10.37 -18.09
C CYS A 44 11.90 -9.07 -18.74
N LEU A 45 12.85 -8.26 -19.23
CA LEU A 45 12.55 -6.98 -19.88
C LEU A 45 11.62 -7.11 -21.08
N ALA A 46 11.77 -8.18 -21.88
CA ALA A 46 10.91 -8.42 -23.04
C ALA A 46 9.44 -8.66 -22.62
N GLU A 47 9.22 -9.39 -21.52
CA GLU A 47 7.87 -9.59 -20.96
C GLU A 47 7.28 -8.28 -20.46
N PHE A 48 8.07 -7.49 -19.72
CA PHE A 48 7.67 -6.16 -19.25
C PHE A 48 7.23 -5.26 -20.41
N ASN A 49 8.05 -5.16 -21.47
CA ASN A 49 7.76 -4.34 -22.64
C ASN A 49 6.50 -4.81 -23.40
N ASN A 50 6.25 -6.12 -23.46
CA ASN A 50 5.04 -6.66 -24.08
C ASN A 50 3.77 -6.39 -23.27
N LEU A 51 3.88 -6.31 -21.95
CA LEU A 51 2.74 -6.07 -21.06
C LEU A 51 2.34 -4.59 -20.98
N ILE A 52 3.30 -3.67 -21.16
CA ILE A 52 3.01 -2.23 -21.21
C ILE A 52 2.45 -1.86 -22.59
N LYS A 53 1.13 -1.82 -22.69
CA LYS A 53 0.42 -1.40 -23.91
C LYS A 53 0.34 0.12 -24.06
N ASP A 54 0.21 0.83 -22.95
CA ASP A 54 0.13 2.29 -22.91
C ASP A 54 1.18 2.86 -21.94
N PRO A 55 2.35 3.26 -22.47
CA PRO A 55 3.41 3.94 -21.72
C PRO A 55 2.95 5.17 -20.95
N VAL A 56 2.00 5.95 -21.48
CA VAL A 56 1.53 7.19 -20.86
C VAL A 56 0.65 6.86 -19.67
N CYS A 57 -0.24 5.88 -19.81
CA CYS A 57 -1.06 5.39 -18.70
C CYS A 57 -0.18 4.81 -17.58
N PHE A 58 0.88 4.07 -17.91
CA PHE A 58 1.84 3.57 -16.92
C PHE A 58 2.53 4.71 -16.17
N LYS A 59 3.03 5.75 -16.86
CA LYS A 59 3.61 6.93 -16.19
C LYS A 59 2.63 7.60 -15.24
N ASN A 60 1.39 7.82 -15.67
CA ASN A 60 0.36 8.43 -14.83
C ASN A 60 0.03 7.58 -13.59
N ASN A 61 -0.05 6.26 -13.76
CA ASN A 61 -0.23 5.33 -12.66
C ASN A 61 0.94 5.39 -11.67
N THR A 62 2.18 5.40 -12.15
CA THR A 62 3.35 5.56 -11.29
C THR A 62 3.33 6.89 -10.50
N TYR A 63 2.93 8.01 -11.12
CA TYR A 63 2.78 9.27 -10.39
C TYR A 63 1.71 9.21 -9.32
N TYR A 64 0.61 8.50 -9.62
CA TYR A 64 -0.45 8.24 -8.67
C TYR A 64 0.02 7.37 -7.50
N ASP A 65 0.84 6.35 -7.79
CA ASP A 65 1.39 5.44 -6.80
C ASP A 65 2.28 6.16 -5.79
N PHE A 66 3.00 7.23 -6.14
CA PHE A 66 3.73 8.04 -5.14
C PHE A 66 2.82 8.62 -4.05
N VAL A 67 1.60 9.03 -4.42
CA VAL A 67 0.61 9.51 -3.44
C VAL A 67 0.08 8.35 -2.62
N PHE A 68 -0.16 7.20 -3.27
CA PHE A 68 -0.60 5.97 -2.61
C PHE A 68 0.43 5.46 -1.59
N ILE A 69 1.73 5.53 -1.92
CA ILE A 69 2.87 5.17 -1.08
C ILE A 69 2.86 5.94 0.24
N ILE A 70 2.66 7.25 0.17
CA ILE A 70 2.59 8.09 1.36
C ILE A 70 1.42 7.63 2.24
N ALA A 71 0.24 7.45 1.66
CA ALA A 71 -0.96 7.07 2.38
C ALA A 71 -0.83 5.70 3.08
N TYR A 72 -0.36 4.67 2.37
CA TYR A 72 -0.22 3.34 3.00
C TYR A 72 0.95 3.28 3.98
N SER A 73 2.03 4.04 3.77
CA SER A 73 3.16 4.05 4.72
C SER A 73 2.73 4.63 6.07
N PHE A 74 1.94 5.71 6.06
CA PHE A 74 1.33 6.23 7.28
C PHE A 74 0.30 5.26 7.87
N LEU A 75 -0.48 4.57 7.05
CA LEU A 75 -1.38 3.51 7.53
C LEU A 75 -0.63 2.42 8.29
N PHE A 76 0.52 1.97 7.79
CA PHE A 76 1.37 0.98 8.46
C PHE A 76 1.95 1.51 9.77
N TYR A 77 2.46 2.75 9.76
CA TYR A 77 2.96 3.41 10.96
C TYR A 77 1.88 3.51 12.05
N TYR A 78 0.68 3.98 11.70
CA TYR A 78 -0.40 4.12 12.67
C TYR A 78 -0.97 2.76 13.10
N SER A 79 -0.93 1.74 12.24
CA SER A 79 -1.28 0.37 12.61
C SER A 79 -0.36 -0.14 13.73
N LEU A 80 0.95 0.07 13.59
CA LEU A 80 1.91 -0.29 14.62
C LEU A 80 1.67 0.48 15.93
N LYS A 81 1.34 1.78 15.84
CA LYS A 81 0.98 2.58 17.03
C LYS A 81 -0.29 2.10 17.72
N VAL A 82 -1.30 1.69 16.97
CA VAL A 82 -2.50 1.09 17.55
C VAL A 82 -2.16 -0.22 18.26
N PHE A 83 -1.36 -1.09 17.65
CA PHE A 83 -0.88 -2.33 18.27
C PHE A 83 -0.11 -2.10 19.58
N GLU A 84 0.88 -1.20 19.55
CA GLU A 84 1.68 -0.81 20.71
C GLU A 84 0.78 -0.42 21.90
N ASN A 85 -0.20 0.45 21.64
CA ASN A 85 -1.09 0.98 22.68
C ASN A 85 -2.18 -0.02 23.11
N THR A 86 -2.57 -0.94 22.24
CA THR A 86 -3.61 -1.95 22.54
C THR A 86 -3.04 -3.06 23.42
N LEU A 87 -1.83 -3.53 23.10
CA LEU A 87 -1.14 -4.58 23.85
C LEU A 87 -0.36 -4.03 25.06
N SER A 88 -0.40 -2.71 25.29
CA SER A 88 0.40 -2.02 26.32
C SER A 88 1.89 -2.37 26.25
N LEU A 89 2.41 -2.52 25.03
CA LEU A 89 3.82 -2.79 24.75
C LEU A 89 4.59 -1.49 24.61
N THR A 90 5.89 -1.54 24.86
CA THR A 90 6.82 -0.44 24.53
C THR A 90 7.69 -0.92 23.39
N LEU A 91 7.39 -0.47 22.17
CA LEU A 91 8.18 -0.86 20.99
C LEU A 91 9.42 0.03 20.87
N LYS A 92 10.52 -0.56 20.40
CA LYS A 92 11.74 0.20 20.11
C LYS A 92 11.49 1.15 18.92
N PRO A 93 12.11 2.35 18.88
CA PRO A 93 11.89 3.33 17.83
C PRO A 93 12.10 2.81 16.40
N TRP A 94 13.03 1.88 16.20
CA TRP A 94 13.34 1.31 14.88
C TRP A 94 12.18 0.53 14.26
N PHE A 95 11.26 -0.05 15.06
CA PHE A 95 10.09 -0.72 14.49
C PHE A 95 9.22 0.24 13.68
N PHE A 96 9.14 1.51 14.10
CA PHE A 96 8.40 2.55 13.37
C PHE A 96 9.10 2.99 12.08
N ILE A 97 10.43 2.88 12.02
CA ILE A 97 11.21 3.15 10.80
C ILE A 97 10.97 2.04 9.78
N ILE A 98 10.91 0.78 10.23
CA ILE A 98 10.66 -0.38 9.34
C ILE A 98 9.31 -0.28 8.62
N CYS A 99 8.30 0.36 9.22
CA CYS A 99 7.01 0.61 8.57
C CYS A 99 7.13 1.36 7.23
N PHE A 100 8.20 2.12 7.02
CA PHE A 100 8.44 2.87 5.78
C PHE A 100 9.31 2.12 4.77
N ILE A 101 9.89 0.97 5.13
CA ILE A 101 10.72 0.17 4.22
C ILE A 101 9.95 -0.29 2.97
N PRO A 102 8.71 -0.80 3.05
CA PRO A 102 7.93 -1.11 1.85
C PRO A 102 7.76 0.10 0.93
N GLY A 103 7.40 1.26 1.51
CA GLY A 103 7.26 2.51 0.76
C GLY A 103 8.55 2.97 0.09
N PHE A 104 9.69 2.77 0.74
CA PHE A 104 11.00 3.08 0.15
C PHE A 104 11.32 2.17 -1.04
N PHE A 105 11.04 0.87 -0.93
CA PHE A 105 11.23 -0.06 -2.06
C PHE A 105 10.29 0.24 -3.22
N ASP A 106 9.05 0.59 -2.93
CA ASP A 106 8.04 0.99 -3.90
C ASP A 106 8.43 2.30 -4.62
N VAL A 107 9.06 3.25 -3.92
CA VAL A 107 9.61 4.47 -4.55
C VAL A 107 10.70 4.12 -5.55
N ILE A 108 11.64 3.24 -5.19
CA ILE A 108 12.74 2.83 -6.08
C ILE A 108 12.21 2.10 -7.30
N GLU A 109 11.29 1.16 -7.08
CA GLU A 109 10.55 0.48 -8.14
C GLU A 109 9.89 1.48 -9.08
N ASN A 110 9.07 2.39 -8.56
CA ASN A 110 8.34 3.37 -9.37
C ASN A 110 9.28 4.30 -10.15
N LEU A 111 10.37 4.76 -9.53
CA LEU A 111 11.39 5.52 -10.25
C LEU A 111 12.03 4.71 -11.38
N SER A 112 12.41 3.45 -11.12
CA SER A 112 12.98 2.57 -12.14
C SER A 112 11.97 2.26 -13.26
N GLY A 113 10.68 2.10 -12.92
CA GLY A 113 9.58 1.95 -13.86
C GLY A 113 9.46 3.15 -14.79
N LEU A 114 9.47 4.38 -14.25
CA LEU A 114 9.46 5.60 -15.07
C LEU A 114 10.63 5.65 -16.06
N TYR A 115 11.84 5.31 -15.61
CA TYR A 115 13.00 5.25 -16.51
C TYR A 115 12.84 4.16 -17.57
N LEU A 116 12.32 2.98 -17.21
CA LEU A 116 12.09 1.90 -18.17
C LEU A 116 11.11 2.27 -19.27
N VAL A 117 10.10 3.10 -18.96
CA VAL A 117 9.16 3.59 -19.98
C VAL A 117 9.87 4.31 -21.11
N ASP A 118 10.93 5.06 -20.82
CA ASP A 118 11.70 5.79 -21.83
C ASP A 118 12.54 4.86 -22.74
N PHE A 119 12.67 3.58 -22.36
CA PHE A 119 13.40 2.56 -23.12
C PHE A 119 12.49 1.49 -23.75
N ILE A 120 11.17 1.68 -23.74
CA ILE A 120 10.23 0.71 -24.34
C ILE A 120 10.55 0.52 -25.83
N GLY A 121 10.64 -0.75 -26.25
CA GLY A 121 11.01 -1.14 -27.61
C GLY A 121 12.51 -1.26 -27.85
N ASN A 122 13.36 -1.01 -26.83
CA ASN A 122 14.82 -1.17 -26.90
C ASN A 122 15.34 -2.28 -25.98
N ASP A 123 14.95 -3.52 -26.30
CA ASP A 123 15.25 -4.74 -25.52
C ASP A 123 16.75 -5.08 -25.44
N SER A 124 17.57 -4.51 -26.33
CA SER A 124 19.01 -4.77 -26.42
C SER A 124 19.88 -3.79 -25.64
N SER A 125 19.30 -2.74 -25.06
CA SER A 125 20.10 -1.73 -24.35
C SER A 125 20.56 -2.22 -22.98
N LYS A 126 21.86 -2.11 -22.72
CA LYS A 126 22.47 -2.47 -21.43
C LYS A 126 21.84 -1.67 -20.27
N ASP A 127 21.49 -0.42 -20.53
CA ASP A 127 20.89 0.47 -19.54
C ASP A 127 19.46 0.05 -19.18
N ALA A 128 18.62 -0.34 -20.15
CA ALA A 128 17.29 -0.86 -19.86
C ALA A 128 17.36 -2.18 -19.09
N SER A 129 18.29 -3.08 -19.44
CA SER A 129 18.47 -4.34 -18.69
C SER A 129 18.91 -4.09 -17.24
N ASN A 130 19.77 -3.11 -17.00
CA ASN A 130 20.20 -2.76 -15.64
C ASN A 130 19.04 -2.15 -14.83
N MET A 131 18.27 -1.24 -15.43
CA MET A 131 17.10 -0.64 -14.78
C MET A 131 16.01 -1.68 -14.51
N PHE A 132 15.80 -2.63 -15.42
CA PHE A 132 14.88 -3.73 -15.21
C PHE A 132 15.31 -4.62 -14.05
N SER A 133 16.60 -4.89 -13.89
CA SER A 133 17.11 -5.63 -12.73
C SER A 133 16.79 -4.92 -11.41
N VAL A 134 16.93 -3.59 -11.38
CA VAL A 134 16.53 -2.78 -10.22
C VAL A 134 15.03 -2.91 -9.98
N PHE A 135 14.20 -2.64 -10.99
CA PHE A 135 12.75 -2.80 -10.91
C PHE A 135 12.35 -4.18 -10.37
N TYR A 136 12.88 -5.24 -10.99
CA TYR A 136 12.62 -6.63 -10.66
C TYR A 136 12.88 -6.90 -9.17
N TRP A 137 14.09 -6.62 -8.67
CA TRP A 137 14.43 -6.94 -7.28
C TRP A 137 13.65 -6.11 -6.27
N PHE A 138 13.43 -4.82 -6.55
CA PHE A 138 12.71 -3.94 -5.62
C PHE A 138 11.22 -4.28 -5.53
N VAL A 139 10.57 -4.75 -6.60
CA VAL A 139 9.21 -5.32 -6.52
C VAL A 139 9.17 -6.49 -5.53
N ARG A 140 10.09 -7.45 -5.64
CA ARG A 140 10.06 -8.67 -4.78
C ARG A 140 10.35 -8.29 -3.32
N LEU A 141 11.33 -7.42 -3.10
CA LEU A 141 11.63 -6.91 -1.77
C LEU A 141 10.44 -6.14 -1.19
N LYS A 142 9.78 -5.26 -1.96
CA LYS A 142 8.54 -4.58 -1.54
C LYS A 142 7.52 -5.59 -1.04
N TRP A 143 7.19 -6.60 -1.86
CA TRP A 143 6.17 -7.59 -1.54
C TRP A 143 6.48 -8.44 -0.29
N VAL A 144 7.74 -8.82 -0.07
CA VAL A 144 8.15 -9.56 1.14
C VAL A 144 7.84 -8.76 2.41
N PHE A 145 8.10 -7.46 2.41
CA PHE A 145 7.87 -6.62 3.59
C PHE A 145 6.42 -6.16 3.70
N VAL A 146 5.76 -5.83 2.58
CA VAL A 146 4.39 -5.27 2.57
C VAL A 146 3.36 -6.23 3.17
N ILE A 147 3.52 -7.55 2.94
CA ILE A 147 2.57 -8.58 3.41
C ILE A 147 2.42 -8.53 4.94
N ILE A 148 3.52 -8.36 5.67
CA ILE A 148 3.50 -8.32 7.14
C ILE A 148 2.64 -7.15 7.63
N PHE A 149 2.79 -5.98 7.01
CA PHE A 149 2.05 -4.78 7.37
C PHE A 149 0.58 -4.81 6.92
N ILE A 150 0.29 -5.45 5.79
CA ILE A 150 -1.08 -5.74 5.35
C ILE A 150 -1.78 -6.61 6.38
N LEU A 151 -1.17 -7.72 6.81
CA LEU A 151 -1.74 -8.62 7.81
C LEU A 151 -1.98 -7.92 9.15
N MET A 152 -1.04 -7.05 9.58
CA MET A 152 -1.21 -6.23 10.77
C MET A 152 -2.43 -5.29 10.64
N THR A 153 -2.55 -4.60 9.50
CA THR A 153 -3.66 -3.67 9.23
C THR A 153 -5.01 -4.42 9.20
N LEU A 154 -5.06 -5.57 8.53
CA LEU A 154 -6.24 -6.44 8.47
C LEU A 154 -6.66 -6.92 9.86
N THR A 155 -5.71 -7.26 10.72
CA THR A 155 -6.01 -7.68 12.11
C THR A 155 -6.71 -6.57 12.89
N ILE A 156 -6.22 -5.33 12.79
CA ILE A 156 -6.86 -4.17 13.43
C ILE A 156 -8.26 -3.92 12.85
N PHE A 157 -8.38 -4.03 11.52
CA PHE A 157 -9.66 -3.86 10.84
C PHE A 157 -10.70 -4.89 11.31
N LEU A 158 -10.33 -6.18 11.37
CA LEU A 158 -11.19 -7.26 11.86
C LEU A 158 -11.60 -7.04 13.32
N TYR A 159 -10.67 -6.60 14.18
CA TYR A 159 -10.98 -6.24 15.57
C TYR A 159 -12.06 -5.15 15.66
N TYR A 160 -11.90 -4.06 14.92
CA TYR A 160 -12.90 -2.98 14.90
C TYR A 160 -14.22 -3.40 14.27
N PHE A 161 -14.18 -4.28 13.27
CA PHE A 161 -15.37 -4.82 12.62
C PHE A 161 -16.21 -5.67 13.59
N VAL A 162 -15.57 -6.60 14.30
CA VAL A 162 -16.24 -7.44 15.33
C VAL A 162 -16.85 -6.56 16.43
N PHE A 163 -16.11 -5.57 16.92
CA PHE A 163 -16.61 -4.66 17.95
C PHE A 163 -17.78 -3.78 17.46
N ALA A 164 -17.78 -3.40 16.19
CA ALA A 164 -18.90 -2.68 15.58
C ALA A 164 -20.15 -3.56 15.48
N ILE A 165 -19.99 -4.83 15.08
CA ILE A 165 -21.09 -5.81 15.03
C ILE A 165 -21.68 -6.04 16.42
N GLU A 166 -20.83 -6.27 17.43
CA GLU A 166 -21.27 -6.47 18.82
C GLU A 166 -22.16 -5.31 19.28
N LYS A 167 -21.71 -4.06 19.09
CA LYS A 167 -22.50 -2.88 19.44
C LYS A 167 -23.80 -2.75 18.65
N TRP A 168 -23.78 -3.12 17.38
CA TRP A 168 -24.97 -3.08 16.55
C TRP A 168 -26.01 -4.10 17.02
N ILE A 169 -25.56 -5.31 17.38
CA ILE A 169 -26.40 -6.35 18.01
C ILE A 169 -26.95 -5.87 19.34
N GLU A 170 -26.13 -5.30 20.22
CA GLU A 170 -26.59 -4.72 21.49
C GLU A 170 -27.68 -3.66 21.28
N THR A 171 -27.48 -2.77 20.30
CA THR A 171 -28.42 -1.69 20.01
C THR A 171 -29.76 -2.20 19.48
N LEU A 172 -29.75 -3.24 18.63
CA LEU A 172 -30.95 -3.77 18.00
C LEU A 172 -31.72 -4.74 18.90
N PHE A 173 -31.04 -5.63 19.61
CA PHE A 173 -31.66 -6.72 20.35
C PHE A 173 -31.75 -6.47 21.85
N PHE A 174 -30.92 -5.55 22.38
CA PHE A 174 -30.94 -5.17 23.79
C PHE A 174 -31.05 -3.64 23.93
N PRO A 175 -32.06 -2.98 23.31
CA PRO A 175 -32.22 -1.56 23.46
C PRO A 175 -32.36 -1.26 24.96
N LYS A 176 -31.39 -0.51 25.51
CA LYS A 176 -31.44 -0.08 26.91
C LYS A 176 -32.79 0.60 27.11
N LYS A 177 -33.65 0.01 27.96
CA LYS A 177 -34.85 0.68 28.44
C LYS A 177 -34.40 2.01 29.01
N ALA A 178 -34.81 3.11 28.38
CA ALA A 178 -34.62 4.45 28.91
C ALA A 178 -35.17 4.44 30.35
N LYS A 179 -34.30 4.73 31.32
CA LYS A 179 -34.71 5.03 32.69
C LYS A 179 -35.22 6.46 32.75
#